data_AF-A0A969FAM5-F1
#
_entry.id   AF-A0A969FAM5-F1
#
_cell.length_a   1.000
_cell.length_b   1.000
_cell.length_c   1.000
_cell.angle_alpha   90.00
_cell.angle_beta   90.00
_cell.angle_gamma   90.00
#
_symmetry.space_group_name_H-M   'P 1'
#
loop_
_entity.id
_entity.type
_entity.pdbx_description
1 polymer ?
#
loop_
_entity_poly.entity_id
_entity_poly.type
_entity_poly.pdbx_seq_one_letter_code
_entity_poly.pdbx_strand_id
1 'polypeptide(L)'
;MLQIVEGQGLTPDRFNEIAEAQQNPEAAPETEISEAELQSFEQAANEITTVRQQTQARFQEAVQSEGLEVEQFNQILAAVQQDPALQQEVEQILRESEPAPAQ
;
A
#
# COMPACT_ATOMS: atom_id res chain seq x y z
N MET A 1 -1.03 6.27 -3.06
CA MET A 1 -2.32 6.71 -2.47
C MET A 1 -2.37 8.23 -2.42
N LEU A 2 -1.49 8.90 -1.65
CA LEU A 2 -1.51 10.38 -1.52
C LEU A 2 -1.54 11.09 -2.89
N GLN A 3 -0.60 10.76 -3.78
CA GLN A 3 -0.55 11.34 -5.13
C GLN A 3 -1.80 11.09 -5.99
N ILE A 4 -2.47 9.96 -5.77
CA ILE A 4 -3.70 9.61 -6.50
C ILE A 4 -4.84 10.50 -6.02
N VAL A 5 -4.98 10.64 -4.70
CA VAL A 5 -6.01 11.46 -4.06
C VAL A 5 -5.83 12.94 -4.42
N GLU A 6 -4.60 13.45 -4.32
CA GLU A 6 -4.26 14.82 -4.71
C GLU A 6 -4.49 15.07 -6.21
N GLY A 7 -4.21 14.07 -7.05
CA GLY A 7 -4.46 14.13 -8.50
C GLY A 7 -5.95 14.24 -8.87
N GLN A 8 -6.85 13.75 -8.02
CA GLN A 8 -8.30 13.87 -8.17
C GLN A 8 -8.87 15.17 -7.56
N GLY A 9 -8.01 16.07 -7.08
CA GLY A 9 -8.41 17.33 -6.47
C GLY A 9 -8.97 17.19 -5.05
N LEU A 10 -8.74 16.04 -4.40
CA LEU A 10 -9.06 15.81 -2.99
C LEU A 10 -7.82 15.91 -2.13
N THR A 11 -8.00 16.31 -0.88
CA THR A 11 -6.96 16.14 0.14
C THR A 11 -7.05 14.75 0.76
N PRO A 12 -5.94 14.18 1.26
CA PRO A 12 -5.96 12.89 1.95
C PRO A 12 -6.90 12.88 3.15
N ASP A 13 -6.97 13.98 3.91
CA ASP A 13 -7.92 14.14 5.01
C ASP A 13 -9.37 14.09 4.52
N ARG A 14 -9.69 14.81 3.44
CA ARG A 14 -11.05 14.81 2.87
C ARG A 14 -11.44 13.46 2.31
N PHE A 15 -10.52 12.76 1.65
CA PHE A 15 -10.73 11.40 1.18
C PHE A 15 -11.02 10.44 2.33
N ASN A 16 -10.29 10.56 3.46
CA ASN A 16 -10.52 9.72 4.63
C ASN A 16 -11.86 10.03 5.30
N GLU A 17 -12.25 11.30 5.40
CA GLU A 17 -13.56 11.71 5.95
C GLU A 17 -14.71 11.11 5.12
N ILE A 18 -14.63 11.22 3.79
CA ILE A 18 -15.63 10.63 2.89
C ILE A 18 -15.63 9.10 3.00
N ALA A 19 -14.46 8.46 3.12
CA ALA A 19 -14.35 7.02 3.33
C ALA A 19 -15.02 6.58 4.63
N GLU A 20 -14.79 7.32 5.72
CA GLU A 20 -15.35 7.03 7.04
C GLU A 20 -16.88 7.18 7.03
N ALA A 21 -17.40 8.26 6.44
CA ALA A 21 -18.84 8.46 6.27
C ALA A 21 -19.49 7.37 5.40
N GLN A 22 -18.78 6.85 4.40
CA GLN A 22 -19.25 5.74 3.55
C GLN A 22 -19.23 4.38 4.28
N GLN A 23 -18.23 4.14 5.13
CA GLN A 23 -18.10 2.88 5.89
C GLN A 23 -18.97 2.84 7.14
N ASN A 24 -19.14 4.00 7.78
CA ASN A 24 -19.90 4.15 9.00
C ASN A 24 -20.99 5.22 8.79
N PRO A 25 -22.26 4.82 8.60
CA PRO A 25 -23.35 5.77 8.41
C PRO A 25 -23.66 6.60 9.67
N GLU A 26 -23.10 6.24 10.83
CA GLU A 26 -23.18 7.04 12.07
C GLU A 26 -22.07 8.10 12.15
N ALA A 27 -21.03 8.00 11.31
CA ALA A 27 -20.00 9.04 11.19
C ALA A 27 -20.58 10.20 10.37
N ALA A 28 -20.88 11.30 11.06
CA ALA A 28 -21.28 12.54 10.40
C ALA A 28 -20.03 13.22 9.83
N PRO A 29 -20.00 13.55 8.52
CA PRO A 29 -18.91 14.33 7.98
C PRO A 29 -18.90 15.73 8.61
N GLU A 30 -17.71 16.30 8.81
CA GLU A 30 -17.55 17.65 9.37
C GLU A 30 -18.18 18.70 8.45
N THR A 31 -18.18 18.44 7.14
CA THR A 31 -18.84 19.27 6.14
C THR A 31 -19.63 18.45 5.14
N GLU A 32 -20.71 19.02 4.60
CA GLU A 32 -21.57 18.36 3.61
C GLU A 32 -20.73 17.89 2.41
N ILE A 33 -20.83 16.61 2.07
CA ILE A 33 -20.09 16.00 0.98
C ILE A 33 -20.78 16.40 -0.32
N SER A 34 -20.09 17.17 -1.16
CA SER A 34 -20.62 17.57 -2.45
C SER A 34 -20.54 16.43 -3.47
N GLU A 35 -21.41 16.43 -4.48
CA GLU A 35 -21.39 15.43 -5.57
C GLU A 35 -20.03 15.37 -6.28
N ALA A 36 -19.36 16.53 -6.44
CA ALA A 36 -18.02 16.59 -7.02
C ALA A 36 -16.97 15.86 -6.17
N GLU A 37 -17.05 15.99 -4.84
CA GLU A 37 -16.13 15.33 -3.92
C GLU A 37 -16.37 13.82 -3.90
N LEU A 38 -17.63 13.40 -3.99
CA LEU A 38 -18.00 11.99 -4.11
C LEU A 38 -17.44 11.39 -5.41
N GLN A 39 -17.58 12.08 -6.54
CA GLN A 39 -17.00 11.62 -7.80
C GLN A 39 -15.48 11.50 -7.73
N SER A 40 -14.79 12.52 -7.21
CA SER A 40 -13.33 12.47 -7.02
C SER A 40 -12.92 11.32 -6.09
N PHE A 41 -13.72 11.06 -5.04
CA PHE A 41 -13.47 9.97 -4.11
C PHE A 41 -13.60 8.62 -4.81
N GLU A 42 -14.66 8.39 -5.57
CA GLU A 42 -14.87 7.15 -6.32
C GLU A 42 -13.76 6.90 -7.35
N GLN A 43 -13.31 7.95 -8.05
CA GLN A 43 -12.20 7.84 -8.99
C GLN A 43 -10.89 7.50 -8.28
N ALA A 44 -10.56 8.22 -7.21
CA ALA A 44 -9.37 7.95 -6.41
C ALA A 44 -9.40 6.54 -5.81
N ALA A 45 -10.54 6.11 -5.25
CA ALA A 45 -10.71 4.79 -4.65
C ALA A 45 -10.54 3.67 -5.68
N ASN A 46 -11.10 3.83 -6.88
CA ASN A 46 -10.91 2.88 -7.97
C ASN A 46 -9.45 2.80 -8.40
N GLU A 47 -8.80 3.94 -8.63
CA GLU A 47 -7.40 3.97 -9.07
C GLU A 47 -6.46 3.39 -8.00
N ILE A 48 -6.67 3.73 -6.72
CA ILE A 48 -5.94 3.12 -5.59
C ILE A 48 -6.12 1.59 -5.62
N THR A 49 -7.34 1.12 -5.82
CA THR A 49 -7.64 -0.33 -5.88
C THR A 49 -6.94 -0.99 -7.05
N THR A 50 -6.97 -0.39 -8.24
CA THR A 50 -6.26 -0.90 -9.43
C THR A 50 -4.75 -0.96 -9.20
N VAL A 51 -4.16 0.12 -8.68
CA VAL A 51 -2.71 0.15 -8.39
C VAL A 51 -2.35 -0.91 -7.35
N ARG A 52 -3.17 -1.09 -6.30
CA ARG A 52 -2.96 -2.16 -5.30
C ARG A 52 -3.01 -3.54 -5.94
N GLN A 53 -4.00 -3.83 -6.79
CA GLN A 53 -4.11 -5.11 -7.48
C GLN A 53 -2.94 -5.37 -8.43
N GLN A 54 -2.54 -4.38 -9.21
CA GLN A 54 -1.39 -4.49 -10.11
C GLN A 54 -0.08 -4.71 -9.33
N THR A 55 0.08 -4.01 -8.21
CA THR A 55 1.24 -4.16 -7.34
C THR A 55 1.27 -5.55 -6.72
N GLN A 56 0.12 -6.04 -6.24
CA GLN A 56 -0.03 -7.39 -5.71
C GLN A 56 0.30 -8.45 -6.76
N ALA A 57 -0.17 -8.30 -8.00
CA ALA A 57 0.14 -9.21 -9.09
C ALA A 57 1.64 -9.24 -9.39
N ARG A 58 2.27 -8.06 -9.56
CA ARG A 58 3.72 -7.95 -9.79
C ARG A 58 4.54 -8.56 -8.67
N PHE A 59 4.11 -8.37 -7.42
CA PHE A 59 4.75 -8.99 -6.27
C PHE A 59 4.67 -10.52 -6.34
N GLN A 60 3.48 -11.06 -6.62
CA GLN A 60 3.31 -12.52 -6.77
C GLN A 60 4.16 -13.05 -7.93
N GLU A 61 4.21 -12.35 -9.06
CA GLU A 61 5.05 -12.71 -10.21
C GLU A 61 6.54 -12.68 -9.85
N ALA A 62 7.02 -11.65 -9.15
CA ALA A 62 8.41 -11.54 -8.74
C ALA A 62 8.82 -12.68 -7.79
N VAL A 63 8.00 -12.97 -6.77
CA VAL A 63 8.25 -14.07 -5.82
C VAL A 63 8.29 -15.43 -6.54
N GLN A 64 7.33 -15.66 -7.45
CA GLN A 64 7.30 -16.89 -8.26
C GLN A 64 8.48 -16.99 -9.24
N SER A 65 8.92 -15.88 -9.81
CA SER A 65 10.07 -15.84 -10.73
C SER A 65 11.37 -16.25 -10.05
N GLU A 66 11.52 -15.96 -8.76
CA GLU A 66 12.65 -16.40 -7.94
C GLU A 66 12.48 -17.85 -7.43
N GLY A 67 11.43 -18.55 -7.87
CA GLY A 67 11.15 -19.94 -7.50
C GLY A 67 10.55 -20.12 -6.10
N LEU A 68 10.05 -19.04 -5.50
CA LEU A 68 9.40 -19.05 -4.19
C LEU A 68 7.88 -19.00 -4.35
N GLU A 69 7.16 -19.62 -3.42
CA GLU A 69 5.72 -19.42 -3.30
C GLU A 69 5.41 -18.19 -2.44
N VAL A 70 4.31 -17.51 -2.76
CA VAL A 70 3.89 -16.28 -2.05
C VAL A 70 3.65 -16.56 -0.56
N GLU A 71 3.07 -17.71 -0.23
CA GLU A 71 2.85 -18.13 1.15
C GLU A 71 4.17 -18.34 1.90
N GLN A 72 5.13 -19.02 1.27
CA GLN A 72 6.47 -19.24 1.83
C GLN A 72 7.20 -17.91 2.06
N PHE A 73 7.13 -16.97 1.11
CA PHE A 73 7.70 -15.64 1.29
C PHE A 73 7.06 -14.90 2.47
N ASN A 74 5.72 -14.93 2.58
CA ASN A 74 5.02 -14.29 3.69
C ASN A 74 5.39 -14.91 5.05
N GLN A 75 5.59 -16.23 5.10
CA GLN A 75 6.05 -16.92 6.32
C GLN A 75 7.48 -16.52 6.70
N ILE A 76 8.39 -16.41 5.74
CA ILE A 76 9.75 -15.92 5.97
C ILE A 76 9.70 -14.49 6.51
N LEU A 77 8.92 -13.61 5.87
CA LEU A 77 8.79 -12.22 6.29
C LEU A 77 8.21 -12.09 7.71
N ALA A 78 7.26 -12.96 8.07
CA ALA A 78 6.68 -13.00 9.42
C ALA A 78 7.69 -13.49 10.46
N ALA A 79 8.46 -14.54 10.14
CA ALA A 79 9.51 -15.06 11.03
C ALA A 79 10.60 -14.01 11.28
N VAL A 80 11.04 -13.31 10.22
CA VAL A 80 11.99 -12.20 10.32
C VAL A 80 11.42 -11.08 11.19
N GLN A 81 10.16 -10.68 11.03
CA GLN A 81 9.56 -9.63 11.87
C GLN A 81 9.45 -10.01 13.36
N GLN A 82 9.35 -11.29 13.68
CA GLN A 82 9.21 -11.77 15.06
C GLN A 82 10.55 -11.99 15.76
N ASP A 83 11.62 -12.25 15.00
CA ASP A 83 12.94 -12.54 15.54
C ASP A 83 13.94 -11.41 15.22
N PRO A 84 14.35 -10.61 16.22
CA PRO A 84 15.26 -9.49 16.00
C PRO A 84 16.67 -9.93 15.54
N ALA A 85 17.11 -11.16 15.82
CA ALA A 85 18.38 -11.67 15.31
C ALA A 85 18.28 -12.00 13.82
N LEU A 86 17.15 -12.58 13.38
CA LEU A 86 16.88 -12.80 11.96
C LEU A 86 16.75 -11.48 11.19
N GLN A 87 16.16 -10.42 11.78
CA GLN A 87 16.16 -9.09 11.16
C GLN A 87 17.58 -8.60 10.88
N GLN A 88 18.45 -8.66 11.89
CA GLN A 88 19.84 -8.22 11.74
C GLN A 88 20.60 -9.01 10.67
N GLU A 89 20.36 -10.33 10.59
CA GLU A 89 20.99 -11.17 9.58
C GLU A 89 20.52 -10.82 8.17
N VAL A 90 19.21 -10.64 7.97
CA VAL A 90 18.63 -10.23 6.68
C VAL A 90 19.14 -8.85 6.26
N GLU A 91 19.24 -7.89 7.19
CA GLU A 91 19.80 -6.57 6.94
C GLU A 91 21.28 -6.63 6.51
N GLN A 92 22.08 -7.54 7.09
CA GLN A 92 23.47 -7.75 6.68
C GLN A 92 23.56 -8.35 5.27
N ILE A 93 22.78 -9.39 4.98
CA ILE A 93 22.73 -10.01 3.67
C ILE A 93 22.33 -8.98 2.60
N LEU A 94 21.33 -8.14 2.87
CA LEU A 94 20.90 -7.08 1.95
C LEU A 94 22.03 -6.07 1.70
N ARG A 95 22.71 -5.61 2.75
CA ARG A 95 23.84 -4.68 2.64
C ARG A 95 25.02 -5.26 1.84
N GLU A 96 25.26 -6.56 1.94
CA GLU A 96 26.30 -7.27 1.17
C GLU A 96 25.87 -7.58 -0.27
N SER A 97 24.56 -7.69 -0.52
CA SER A 97 23.97 -7.94 -1.84
C SER A 97 23.75 -6.67 -2.65
N GLU A 98 23.74 -5.49 -2.02
CA GLU A 98 23.74 -4.20 -2.70
C GLU A 98 25.12 -3.94 -3.31
N PRO A 99 25.26 -3.81 -4.65
CA PRO A 99 26.50 -3.32 -5.22
C PRO A 99 26.75 -1.91 -4.68
N ALA A 100 27.92 -1.70 -4.09
CA ALA A 100 28.33 -0.38 -3.61
C ALA A 100 27.99 0.69 -4.67
N PRO A 101 27.42 1.85 -4.28
CA PRO A 101 27.19 2.92 -5.24
C PRO A 101 28.54 3.22 -5.90
N ALA A 102 28.59 3.07 -7.23
CA ALA A 102 29.76 3.42 -8.00
C ALA A 102 30.09 4.89 -7.71
N GLN A 103 31.16 5.10 -6.95
CA GLN A 103 31.71 6.42 -6.65
C GLN A 103 32.31 7.06 -7.91
#